data_AF-A0A3R7ASF1-F1
#
_entry.id   AF-A0A3R7ASF1-F1
#
_cell.length_a   1.000
_cell.length_b   1.000
_cell.length_c   1.000
_cell.angle_alpha   90.00
_cell.angle_beta   90.00
_cell.angle_gamma   90.00
#
_symmetry.space_group_name_H-M   'P 1'
#
loop_
_entity.id
_entity.type
_entity.pdbx_description
1 polymer ?
#
loop_
_entity_poly.entity_id
_entity_poly.type
_entity_poly.pdbx_seq_one_letter_code
_entity_poly.pdbx_strand_id
1 'polypeptide(L)'
;DPYALQSKMISLDLLLAIINQAGNTFLVAIRSYLCVSLLQNCTSIYTQVVELSLRVFVVLITHFKAHLKGEMEIFITNIFLRILDSDNSTFEHKMLVLEVLNHICDDQLILSEIFLNFDCDWDSMDLFKRIVNALAKIAKSKQRDLQYHSSAPVARQLKMQQNEAALVLKGPI
;
A
#
# COMPACT_ATOMS: atom_id res chain seq x y z
N ASP A 1 -5.29 25.43 -2.99
CA ASP A 1 -4.71 26.57 -2.27
C ASP A 1 -3.29 26.22 -1.84
N PRO A 2 -2.26 26.85 -2.45
CA PRO A 2 -0.86 26.58 -2.14
C PRO A 2 -0.47 26.83 -0.68
N TYR A 3 -1.06 27.83 -0.02
CA TYR A 3 -0.75 28.13 1.38
C TYR A 3 -1.28 27.05 2.33
N ALA A 4 -2.48 26.55 2.06
CA ALA A 4 -3.06 25.43 2.81
C ALA A 4 -2.21 24.15 2.69
N LEU A 5 -1.67 23.86 1.49
CA LEU A 5 -0.78 22.73 1.28
C LEU A 5 0.53 22.89 2.05
N GLN A 6 1.18 24.04 1.95
CA GLN A 6 2.43 24.32 2.65
C GLN A 6 2.26 24.26 4.18
N SER A 7 1.18 24.83 4.71
CA SER A 7 0.84 24.75 6.15
C SER A 7 0.69 23.29 6.60
N LYS A 8 0.04 22.46 5.77
CA LYS A 8 -0.15 21.03 6.05
C LYS A 8 1.16 20.27 6.08
N MET A 9 2.07 20.53 5.13
CA MET A 9 3.39 19.91 5.09
C MET A 9 4.21 20.26 6.33
N ILE A 10 4.31 21.55 6.67
CA ILE A 10 5.05 22.02 7.85
C ILE A 10 4.48 21.40 9.12
N SER A 11 3.15 21.32 9.24
CA SER A 11 2.50 20.69 10.39
C SER A 11 2.87 19.21 10.53
N LEU A 12 2.92 18.46 9.43
CA LEU A 12 3.31 17.03 9.44
C LEU A 12 4.80 16.86 9.79
N ASP A 13 5.69 17.70 9.27
CA ASP A 13 7.11 17.68 9.61
C ASP A 13 7.35 17.98 11.10
N LEU A 14 6.63 18.97 11.66
CA LEU A 14 6.68 19.28 13.08
C LEU A 14 6.18 18.12 13.94
N LEU A 15 5.07 17.49 13.55
CA LEU A 15 4.55 16.30 14.23
C LEU A 15 5.57 15.17 14.21
N LEU A 16 6.22 14.92 13.06
CA LEU A 16 7.27 13.91 12.95
C LEU A 16 8.43 14.19 13.92
N ALA A 17 8.86 15.44 14.04
CA ALA A 17 9.92 15.84 14.96
C ALA A 17 9.54 15.65 16.44
N ILE A 18 8.29 15.98 16.80
CA ILE A 18 7.79 15.89 18.18
C ILE A 18 7.57 14.43 18.60
N ILE A 19 6.98 13.61 17.73
CA ILE A 19 6.61 12.22 18.07
C ILE A 19 7.85 11.38 18.37
N ASN A 20 8.96 11.61 17.68
CA ASN A 20 10.23 10.92 17.95
C ASN A 20 10.76 11.15 19.39
N GLN A 21 10.26 12.18 20.08
CA GLN A 21 10.62 12.51 21.47
C GLN A 21 9.42 12.37 22.43
N ALA A 22 8.26 11.96 21.94
CA ALA A 22 7.04 11.92 22.72
C ALA A 22 6.98 10.69 23.63
N GLY A 23 6.49 10.90 24.85
CA GLY A 23 6.21 9.83 25.81
C GLY A 23 4.73 9.40 25.82
N ASN A 24 4.40 8.47 26.72
CA ASN A 24 3.05 7.88 26.84
C ASN A 24 1.93 8.89 27.16
N THR A 25 2.26 10.10 27.65
CA THR A 25 1.28 11.16 27.90
C THR A 25 0.59 11.66 26.63
N PHE A 26 1.16 11.41 25.45
CA PHE A 26 0.58 11.81 24.17
C PHE A 26 -0.39 10.78 23.57
N LEU A 27 -0.53 9.59 24.16
CA LEU A 27 -1.30 8.49 23.58
C LEU A 27 -2.76 8.87 23.27
N VAL A 28 -3.43 9.60 24.17
CA VAL A 28 -4.81 10.04 23.94
C VAL A 28 -4.88 10.99 22.74
N ALA A 29 -3.93 11.91 22.62
CA ALA A 29 -3.91 12.86 21.51
C ALA A 29 -3.56 12.16 20.17
N ILE A 30 -2.65 11.18 20.22
CA ILE A 30 -2.28 10.36 19.07
C ILE A 30 -3.52 9.62 18.53
N ARG A 31 -4.25 8.93 19.41
CA ARG A 31 -5.42 8.13 19.01
C ARG A 31 -6.57 9.00 18.54
N SER A 32 -6.93 10.02 19.32
CA SER A 32 -8.14 10.81 19.09
C SER A 32 -8.01 11.86 17.99
N TYR A 33 -6.80 12.38 17.74
CA TYR A 33 -6.60 13.47 16.79
C TYR A 33 -5.66 13.08 15.66
N LEU A 34 -4.46 12.60 15.99
CA LEU A 34 -3.43 12.37 14.98
C LEU A 34 -3.80 11.23 14.03
N CYS A 35 -4.20 10.07 14.55
CA CYS A 35 -4.58 8.93 13.72
C CYS A 35 -5.77 9.29 12.80
N VAL A 36 -6.75 10.02 13.32
CA VAL A 36 -7.89 10.51 12.53
C VAL A 36 -7.43 11.43 11.40
N SER A 37 -6.53 12.38 11.69
CA SER A 37 -5.96 13.27 10.67
C SER A 37 -5.17 12.50 9.61
N LEU A 38 -4.34 11.54 10.04
CA LEU A 38 -3.52 10.72 9.15
C LEU A 38 -4.38 9.86 8.22
N LEU A 39 -5.50 9.30 8.69
CA LEU A 39 -6.43 8.54 7.84
C LEU A 39 -6.97 9.39 6.68
N GLN A 40 -7.31 10.66 6.95
CA GLN A 40 -7.75 11.59 5.91
C GLN A 40 -6.59 11.98 4.98
N ASN A 41 -5.40 12.17 5.53
CA ASN A 41 -4.25 12.63 4.75
C ASN A 41 -3.68 11.56 3.81
N CYS A 42 -3.75 10.28 4.20
CA CYS A 42 -3.29 9.17 3.37
C CYS A 42 -4.16 8.93 2.11
N THR A 43 -5.33 9.57 2.04
CA THR A 43 -6.21 9.54 0.85
C THR A 43 -6.17 10.85 0.06
N SER A 44 -5.21 11.73 0.36
CA SER A 44 -5.04 13.00 -0.34
C SER A 44 -4.62 12.79 -1.79
N ILE A 45 -5.05 13.71 -2.66
CA ILE A 45 -4.57 13.78 -4.05
C ILE A 45 -3.11 14.23 -4.15
N TYR A 46 -2.58 14.87 -3.10
CA TYR A 46 -1.20 15.36 -3.08
C TYR A 46 -0.28 14.27 -2.52
N THR A 47 0.52 13.65 -3.38
CA THR A 47 1.42 12.56 -3.01
C THR A 47 2.38 12.93 -1.87
N GLN A 48 2.87 14.17 -1.83
CA GLN A 48 3.73 14.67 -0.74
C GLN A 48 3.04 14.61 0.64
N VAL A 49 1.72 14.87 0.68
CA VAL A 49 0.94 14.78 1.93
C VAL A 49 0.77 13.31 2.35
N VAL A 50 0.54 12.43 1.39
CA VAL A 50 0.43 10.98 1.62
C VAL A 50 1.76 10.44 2.16
N GLU A 51 2.88 10.76 1.50
CA GLU A 51 4.23 10.36 1.89
C GLU A 51 4.56 10.79 3.34
N LEU A 52 4.40 12.08 3.65
CA LEU A 52 4.66 12.57 5.02
C LEU A 52 3.75 11.90 6.05
N SER A 53 2.49 11.67 5.71
CA SER A 53 1.54 11.01 6.62
C SER A 53 1.93 9.56 6.89
N LEU A 54 2.38 8.84 5.86
CA LEU A 54 2.87 7.47 5.99
C LEU A 54 4.17 7.41 6.80
N ARG A 55 5.08 8.37 6.63
CA ARG A 55 6.27 8.50 7.47
C ARG A 55 5.93 8.74 8.94
N VAL A 56 4.96 9.61 9.23
CA VAL A 56 4.46 9.80 10.61
C VAL A 56 3.86 8.52 11.15
N PHE A 57 3.07 7.79 10.36
CA PHE A 57 2.50 6.50 10.76
C PHE A 57 3.60 5.47 11.11
N VAL A 58 4.67 5.38 10.32
CA VAL A 58 5.82 4.50 10.60
C VAL A 58 6.50 4.83 11.93
N VAL A 59 6.66 6.12 12.25
CA VAL A 59 7.18 6.52 13.57
C VAL A 59 6.21 6.13 14.69
N LEU A 60 4.89 6.31 14.48
CA LEU A 60 3.88 5.94 15.48
C LEU A 60 3.92 4.45 15.82
N ILE A 61 3.97 3.56 14.84
CA ILE A 61 4.02 2.12 15.09
C ILE A 61 5.38 1.67 15.64
N THR A 62 6.48 2.33 15.27
CA THR A 62 7.80 2.04 15.85
C THR A 62 7.81 2.28 17.37
N HIS A 63 7.18 3.36 17.84
CA HIS A 63 7.23 3.76 19.25
C HIS A 63 6.01 3.33 20.09
N PHE A 64 4.83 3.24 19.47
CA PHE A 64 3.56 3.12 20.20
C PHE A 64 2.70 1.92 19.76
N LYS A 65 3.22 0.96 18.99
CA LYS A 65 2.46 -0.23 18.50
C LYS A 65 1.64 -0.95 19.57
N ALA A 66 2.20 -1.13 20.77
CA ALA A 66 1.52 -1.78 21.88
C ALA A 66 0.20 -1.09 22.30
N HIS A 67 0.04 0.19 21.97
CA HIS A 67 -1.13 1.01 22.30
C HIS A 67 -1.99 1.38 21.07
N LEU A 68 -1.57 1.00 19.87
CA LEU A 68 -2.18 1.40 18.59
C LEU A 68 -2.69 0.21 17.76
N LYS A 69 -2.98 -0.94 18.38
CA LYS A 69 -3.46 -2.15 17.69
C LYS A 69 -4.66 -1.85 16.77
N GLY A 70 -5.72 -1.23 17.29
CA GLY A 70 -6.93 -0.96 16.52
C GLY A 70 -6.70 0.06 15.40
N GLU A 71 -5.88 1.07 15.66
CA GLU A 71 -5.50 2.06 14.67
C GLU A 71 -4.69 1.42 13.54
N MET A 72 -3.71 0.56 13.86
CA MET A 72 -2.95 -0.23 12.89
C MET A 72 -3.86 -1.06 11.98
N GLU A 73 -4.82 -1.78 12.56
CA GLU A 73 -5.81 -2.55 11.81
C GLU A 73 -6.56 -1.65 10.81
N ILE A 74 -7.06 -0.50 11.27
CA ILE A 74 -7.81 0.45 10.43
C ILE A 74 -6.92 0.99 9.30
N PHE A 75 -5.68 1.40 9.57
CA PHE A 75 -4.76 1.88 8.55
C PHE A 75 -4.48 0.82 7.49
N ILE A 76 -4.13 -0.40 7.92
CA ILE A 76 -3.78 -1.46 6.99
C ILE A 76 -5.00 -1.83 6.14
N THR A 77 -6.16 -2.05 6.76
CA THR A 77 -7.34 -2.55 6.06
C THR A 77 -8.05 -1.51 5.21
N ASN A 78 -8.26 -0.31 5.76
CA ASN A 78 -9.09 0.71 5.12
C ASN A 78 -8.28 1.66 4.23
N ILE A 79 -6.97 1.77 4.43
CA ILE A 79 -6.10 2.61 3.61
C ILE A 79 -5.18 1.74 2.75
N PHE A 80 -4.26 0.97 3.36
CA PHE A 80 -3.17 0.35 2.61
C PHE A 80 -3.67 -0.69 1.62
N LEU A 81 -4.45 -1.67 2.09
CA LEU A 81 -5.00 -2.71 1.24
C LEU A 81 -5.95 -2.14 0.17
N ARG A 82 -6.71 -1.07 0.49
CA ARG A 82 -7.56 -0.39 -0.50
C ARG A 82 -6.76 0.33 -1.58
N ILE A 83 -5.68 1.02 -1.21
CA ILE A 83 -4.80 1.69 -2.18
C ILE A 83 -4.17 0.66 -3.12
N LEU A 84 -3.70 -0.47 -2.58
CA LEU A 84 -3.11 -1.53 -3.38
C LEU A 84 -4.11 -2.19 -4.34
N ASP A 85 -5.35 -2.41 -3.88
CA ASP A 85 -6.38 -3.09 -4.66
C ASP A 85 -7.07 -2.18 -5.70
N SER A 86 -7.14 -0.88 -5.44
CA SER A 86 -7.85 0.08 -6.30
C SER A 86 -7.12 0.38 -7.61
N ASP A 87 -7.83 0.30 -8.73
CA ASP A 87 -7.33 0.71 -10.06
C ASP A 87 -7.19 2.23 -10.20
N ASN A 88 -7.88 3.00 -9.35
CA ASN A 88 -7.82 4.47 -9.36
C ASN A 88 -6.62 5.03 -8.57
N SER A 89 -5.90 4.19 -7.82
CA SER A 89 -4.74 4.64 -7.06
C SER A 89 -3.52 4.78 -7.97
N THR A 90 -2.81 5.89 -7.83
CA THR A 90 -1.59 6.16 -8.60
C THR A 90 -0.49 5.16 -8.27
N PHE A 91 0.44 4.98 -9.20
CA PHE A 91 1.60 4.11 -8.99
C PHE A 91 2.42 4.57 -7.78
N GLU A 92 2.61 5.89 -7.62
CA GLU A 92 3.34 6.50 -6.52
C GLU A 92 2.68 6.18 -5.17
N HIS A 93 1.35 6.29 -5.05
CA HIS A 93 0.66 5.94 -3.81
C HIS A 93 0.78 4.46 -3.49
N LYS A 94 0.69 3.58 -4.50
CA LYS A 94 0.91 2.14 -4.31
C LYS A 94 2.34 1.84 -3.85
N MET A 95 3.33 2.53 -4.41
CA MET A 95 4.73 2.36 -4.02
C MET A 95 4.97 2.77 -2.57
N LEU A 96 4.48 3.96 -2.16
CA LEU A 96 4.60 4.43 -0.78
C LEU A 96 3.96 3.46 0.21
N VAL A 97 2.80 2.88 -0.12
CA VAL A 97 2.15 1.86 0.73
C VAL A 97 2.98 0.57 0.79
N LEU A 98 3.56 0.13 -0.34
CA LEU A 98 4.43 -1.04 -0.35
C LEU A 98 5.69 -0.83 0.48
N GLU A 99 6.27 0.36 0.50
CA GLU A 99 7.42 0.70 1.36
C GLU A 99 7.06 0.57 2.85
N VAL A 100 5.87 1.05 3.25
CA VAL A 100 5.40 0.90 4.64
C VAL A 100 5.15 -0.57 4.98
N LEU A 101 4.51 -1.34 4.09
CA LEU A 101 4.31 -2.77 4.32
C LEU A 101 5.63 -3.55 4.35
N ASN A 102 6.62 -3.17 3.54
CA ASN A 102 7.96 -3.74 3.60
C ASN A 102 8.60 -3.48 4.97
N HIS A 103 8.51 -2.25 5.49
CA HIS A 103 9.00 -1.92 6.83
C HIS A 103 8.32 -2.76 7.93
N ILE A 104 7.00 -2.96 7.84
CA ILE A 104 6.26 -3.83 8.75
C ILE A 104 6.71 -5.29 8.65
N CYS A 105 6.99 -5.79 7.44
CA CYS A 105 7.41 -7.17 7.22
C CYS A 105 8.88 -7.42 7.64
N ASP A 106 9.73 -6.40 7.54
CA ASP A 106 11.14 -6.47 7.95
C ASP A 106 11.30 -6.46 9.48
N ASP A 107 10.32 -5.95 10.24
CA ASP A 107 10.28 -6.01 11.70
C ASP A 107 9.53 -7.27 12.19
N GLN A 108 10.28 -8.29 12.59
CA GLN A 108 9.73 -9.54 13.11
C GLN A 108 8.81 -9.34 14.33
N LEU A 109 9.06 -8.34 15.18
CA LEU A 109 8.22 -8.06 16.35
C LEU A 109 6.86 -7.52 15.92
N ILE A 110 6.83 -6.54 15.01
CA ILE A 110 5.56 -6.02 14.47
C ILE A 110 4.78 -7.14 13.78
N LEU A 111 5.45 -7.95 12.95
CA LEU A 111 4.80 -9.01 12.19
C LEU A 111 4.22 -10.10 13.11
N SER A 112 4.96 -10.48 14.15
CA SER A 112 4.50 -11.46 15.16
C SER A 112 3.33 -10.92 15.96
N GLU A 113 3.38 -9.64 16.35
CA GLU A 113 2.27 -8.96 17.02
C GLU A 113 1.03 -8.95 16.14
N ILE A 114 1.13 -8.64 14.84
CA ILE A 114 -0.02 -8.68 13.92
C ILE A 114 -0.62 -10.09 13.89
N PHE A 115 0.20 -11.12 13.71
CA PHE A 115 -0.30 -12.50 13.63
C PHE A 115 -1.00 -12.95 14.92
N LEU A 116 -0.39 -12.70 16.08
CA LEU A 116 -0.96 -13.08 17.37
C LEU A 116 -2.22 -12.29 17.72
N ASN A 117 -2.23 -10.99 17.37
CA ASN A 117 -3.32 -10.11 17.74
C ASN A 117 -4.56 -10.24 16.85
N PHE A 118 -4.42 -10.72 15.62
CA PHE A 118 -5.50 -10.69 14.64
C PHE A 118 -5.84 -12.07 14.09
N ASP A 119 -4.84 -12.85 13.65
CA ASP A 119 -5.08 -14.16 13.02
C ASP A 119 -5.21 -15.31 14.03
N CYS A 120 -4.71 -15.13 15.26
CA CYS A 120 -4.83 -16.11 16.35
C CYS A 120 -6.01 -15.83 17.31
N ASP A 121 -6.80 -14.79 17.04
CA ASP A 121 -7.95 -14.40 17.84
C ASP A 121 -9.23 -14.70 17.04
N TRP A 122 -10.11 -15.55 17.61
CA TRP A 122 -11.33 -16.03 16.96
C TRP A 122 -12.34 -14.93 16.66
N ASP A 123 -12.30 -13.83 17.41
CA ASP A 123 -13.21 -12.68 17.24
C ASP A 123 -12.61 -11.58 16.36
N SER A 124 -11.34 -11.73 15.95
CA SER A 124 -10.63 -10.79 15.10
C SER A 124 -10.61 -11.25 13.64
N MET A 125 -10.11 -10.37 12.77
CA MET A 125 -9.94 -10.66 11.35
C MET A 125 -8.56 -11.24 11.03
N ASP A 126 -8.45 -12.04 9.96
CA ASP A 126 -7.15 -12.54 9.46
C ASP A 126 -6.29 -11.42 8.81
N LEU A 127 -5.75 -10.47 9.59
CA LEU A 127 -5.02 -9.30 9.08
C LEU A 127 -3.70 -9.70 8.40
N PHE A 128 -2.90 -10.56 9.01
CA PHE A 128 -1.64 -11.05 8.45
C PHE A 128 -1.88 -11.75 7.12
N LYS A 129 -2.83 -12.68 7.07
CA LYS A 129 -3.24 -13.37 5.82
C LYS A 129 -3.65 -12.38 4.73
N ARG A 130 -4.39 -11.32 5.06
CA ARG A 130 -4.80 -10.29 4.10
C ARG A 130 -3.61 -9.51 3.54
N ILE A 131 -2.63 -9.15 4.37
CA ILE A 131 -1.38 -8.52 3.92
C ILE A 131 -0.65 -9.45 2.94
N VAL A 132 -0.43 -10.71 3.32
CA VAL A 132 0.26 -11.71 2.48
C VAL A 132 -0.46 -11.89 1.13
N ASN A 133 -1.79 -11.98 1.14
CA ASN A 133 -2.57 -12.12 -0.09
C ASN A 133 -2.46 -10.90 -1.02
N ALA A 134 -2.47 -9.69 -0.47
CA ALA A 134 -2.31 -8.47 -1.26
C ALA A 134 -0.92 -8.40 -1.91
N LEU A 135 0.14 -8.68 -1.16
CA LEU A 135 1.51 -8.73 -1.69
C LEU A 135 1.66 -9.82 -2.76
N ALA A 136 1.11 -11.01 -2.52
CA ALA A 136 1.13 -12.12 -3.47
C ALA A 136 0.39 -11.78 -4.78
N LYS A 137 -0.75 -11.07 -4.70
CA LYS A 137 -1.50 -10.60 -5.88
C LYS A 137 -0.66 -9.66 -6.73
N ILE A 138 0.04 -8.71 -6.10
CA ILE A 138 0.91 -7.74 -6.79
C ILE A 138 2.09 -8.45 -7.46
N ALA A 139 2.78 -9.34 -6.74
CA ALA A 139 3.91 -10.10 -7.27
C ALA A 139 3.53 -10.93 -8.50
N LYS A 140 2.35 -11.56 -8.49
CA LYS A 140 1.83 -12.35 -9.62
C LYS A 140 1.40 -11.50 -10.82
N SER A 141 0.90 -10.28 -10.61
CA SER A 141 0.53 -9.40 -11.72
C SER A 141 1.73 -9.05 -12.60
N LYS A 142 2.91 -8.80 -12.00
CA LYS A 142 4.15 -8.57 -12.74
C LYS A 142 4.55 -9.77 -13.61
N GLN A 143 4.33 -11.00 -13.15
CA GLN A 143 4.60 -12.20 -13.95
C GLN A 143 3.67 -12.32 -15.16
N ARG A 144 2.39 -11.96 -15.03
CA ARG A 144 1.44 -11.97 -16.15
C ARG A 144 1.79 -10.93 -17.21
N ASP A 145 2.20 -9.73 -16.81
CA ASP A 145 2.59 -8.68 -17.76
C ASP A 145 3.85 -9.05 -18.55
N LEU A 146 4.83 -9.69 -17.89
CA LEU A 146 6.04 -10.22 -18.52
C LEU A 146 5.74 -11.41 -19.45
N GLN A 147 4.83 -12.31 -19.07
CA GLN A 147 4.38 -13.42 -19.91
C GLN A 147 3.58 -12.93 -21.13
N TYR A 148 2.74 -11.90 -20.97
CA TYR A 148 2.00 -11.29 -22.08
C TYR A 148 2.96 -10.61 -23.08
N HIS A 149 3.95 -9.85 -22.60
CA HIS A 149 4.94 -9.20 -23.48
C HIS A 149 5.85 -10.19 -24.21
N SER A 150 6.15 -11.37 -23.63
CA SER A 150 6.95 -12.39 -24.30
C SER A 150 6.16 -13.28 -25.27
N SER A 151 4.85 -13.49 -25.02
CA SER A 151 3.99 -14.33 -25.86
C SER A 151 3.20 -13.59 -26.94
N ALA A 152 2.88 -12.31 -26.75
CA ALA A 152 2.11 -11.50 -27.71
C ALA A 152 2.81 -11.27 -29.07
N PRO A 153 4.14 -11.04 -29.15
CA PRO A 153 4.82 -10.88 -30.44
C PRO A 153 4.81 -12.18 -31.25
N VAL A 154 5.05 -13.32 -30.58
CA VAL A 154 5.12 -14.65 -31.19
C VAL A 154 3.75 -15.09 -31.68
N ALA A 155 2.69 -14.89 -30.88
CA ALA A 155 1.33 -15.24 -31.27
C ALA A 155 0.81 -14.39 -32.45
N ARG A 156 1.20 -13.11 -32.54
CA ARG A 156 0.86 -12.24 -33.67
C ARG A 156 1.61 -12.65 -34.94
N GLN A 157 2.89 -12.97 -34.85
CA GLN A 157 3.68 -13.46 -35.99
C GLN A 157 3.16 -14.80 -36.53
N LEU A 158 2.84 -15.75 -35.65
CA LEU A 158 2.28 -17.05 -36.04
C LEU A 158 0.92 -16.89 -36.73
N LYS A 159 0.07 -15.96 -36.27
CA LYS A 159 -1.20 -15.65 -36.94
C LYS A 159 -1.01 -14.98 -38.30
N MET A 160 -0.07 -14.05 -38.44
CA MET A 160 0.23 -13.41 -39.73
C MET A 160 0.75 -14.44 -40.75
N GLN A 161 1.69 -15.31 -40.34
CA GLN A 161 2.22 -16.37 -41.20
C GLN A 161 1.16 -17.38 -41.62
N GLN A 162 0.25 -17.77 -40.71
CA GLN A 162 -0.87 -18.65 -41.05
C GLN A 162 -1.85 -17.98 -42.01
N ASN A 163 -2.09 -16.68 -41.87
CA ASN A 163 -3.00 -15.93 -42.73
C ASN A 163 -2.43 -15.72 -44.14
N GLU A 164 -1.13 -15.44 -44.24
CA GLU A 164 -0.40 -15.38 -45.52
C GLU A 164 -0.37 -16.73 -46.23
N ALA A 165 -0.10 -17.83 -45.51
CA ALA A 165 -0.16 -19.18 -46.08
C ALA A 165 -1.56 -19.55 -46.59
N ALA A 166 -2.63 -19.12 -45.89
CA ALA A 166 -4.01 -19.34 -46.31
C ALA A 166 -4.40 -18.52 -47.55
N LEU A 167 -3.79 -17.37 -47.78
CA LEU A 167 -3.99 -16.54 -48.98
C LEU A 167 -3.29 -17.14 -50.21
N VAL A 168 -2.10 -17.72 -50.06
CA VAL A 168 -1.37 -18.39 -51.15
C VAL A 168 -2.09 -19.65 -51.65
N LEU A 169 -2.81 -20.34 -50.76
CA LEU A 169 -3.60 -21.54 -51.12
C LEU A 169 -4.95 -21.20 -51.82
N LYS A 170 -5.40 -19.95 -51.76
CA LYS A 170 -6.57 -19.46 -52.51
C LYS A 170 -6.08 -18.82 -53.81
N GLY A 171 -5.72 -19.66 -54.78
CA GLY A 171 -5.31 -19.22 -56.11
C GLY A 171 -6.37 -18.35 -56.82
N PRO A 172 -5.96 -17.55 -57.83
CA PRO A 172 -6.85 -16.63 -58.53
C PRO A 172 -7.98 -17.40 -59.24
N ILE A 173 -9.21 -16.90 -59.04
CA ILE A 173 -10.44 -17.37 -59.69
C ILE A 173 -10.39 -17.05 -61.18
#